data_AF-A0A2Z5URW8-F1
#
_entry.id   AF-A0A2Z5URW8-F1
#
_cell.length_a   1.000
_cell.length_b   1.000
_cell.length_c   1.000
_cell.angle_alpha   90.00
_cell.angle_beta   90.00
_cell.angle_gamma   90.00
#
_symmetry.space_group_name_H-M   'P 1'
#
loop_
_entity.id
_entity.type
_entity.pdbx_description
1 polymer ?
#
loop_
_entity_poly.entity_id
_entity_poly.type
_entity_poly.pdbx_seq_one_letter_code
_entity_poly.pdbx_strand_id
1 'polypeptide(L)'
;MPDGRCLQRQHDRQWQEAVQQTTDHDWLSAALEAANVPTLACLLVQMTGDRRWIEGKFVPSRTRGMDDNDSGGLPDDVQQEIRHAAHAALIRHFAGEPVVIADPSDELLVEIMGVSLGETIPASYAAMIRADLGLPEQEAPGVPAVPVPPGFRALIIGAGISGLCAAVRLQSAGIPYTIVERRGRLGGVWMENRYPGAACDVPSHLYSFSFAPHD
;
A
#
# COMPACT_ATOMS: atom_id res chain seq x y z
N MET A 1 27.06 -4.31 20.23
CA MET A 1 26.30 -4.26 18.96
C MET A 1 25.78 -2.84 18.83
N PRO A 2 26.22 -2.03 17.85
CA PRO A 2 25.64 -0.70 17.62
C PRO A 2 24.17 -0.85 17.23
N ASP A 3 23.33 0.03 17.76
CA ASP A 3 21.88 0.10 17.51
C ASP A 3 21.60 0.26 16.01
N GLY A 4 20.97 -0.74 15.40
CA GLY A 4 20.61 -0.75 13.97
C GLY A 4 19.75 0.46 13.56
N ARG A 5 19.06 1.10 14.52
CA ARG A 5 18.28 2.33 14.29
C ARG A 5 19.14 3.57 14.04
N CYS A 6 20.44 3.55 14.39
CA CYS A 6 21.36 4.65 14.12
C CYS A 6 21.85 4.62 12.66
N LEU A 7 22.13 3.43 12.12
CA LEU A 7 22.57 3.23 10.74
C LEU A 7 21.43 3.50 9.73
N GLN A 8 20.20 3.09 10.06
CA GLN A 8 19.01 3.35 9.22
C GLN A 8 18.75 4.87 9.07
N ARG A 9 18.77 5.61 10.19
CA ARG A 9 18.57 7.08 10.18
C ARG A 9 19.65 7.83 9.42
N GLN A 10 20.86 7.29 9.35
CA GLN A 10 21.94 7.84 8.54
C GLN A 10 21.75 7.54 7.05
N HIS A 11 21.29 6.34 6.71
CA HIS A 11 20.97 5.97 5.34
C HIS A 11 19.76 6.74 4.79
N ASP A 12 18.69 6.91 5.58
CA ASP A 12 17.51 7.70 5.21
C ASP A 12 17.84 9.19 5.06
N ARG A 13 18.72 9.73 5.93
CA ARG A 13 19.25 11.09 5.75
C ARG A 13 20.12 11.22 4.50
N GLN A 14 20.99 10.25 4.23
CA GLN A 14 21.80 10.26 3.01
C GLN A 14 20.94 10.18 1.74
N TRP A 15 19.86 9.41 1.76
CA TRP A 15 18.88 9.39 0.67
C TRP A 15 18.14 10.72 0.55
N GLN A 16 17.66 11.31 1.64
CA GLN A 16 17.01 12.62 1.62
C GLN A 16 17.95 13.74 1.16
N GLU A 17 19.21 13.72 1.60
CA GLU A 17 20.24 14.67 1.18
C GLU A 17 20.63 14.49 -0.30
N ALA A 18 20.71 13.25 -0.80
CA ALA A 18 20.97 12.97 -2.21
C ALA A 18 19.81 13.38 -3.13
N VAL A 19 18.56 13.18 -2.68
CA VAL A 19 17.35 13.64 -3.38
C VAL A 19 17.26 15.17 -3.37
N GLN A 20 17.68 15.83 -2.29
CA GLN A 20 17.72 17.30 -2.20
C GLN A 20 18.85 17.93 -3.04
N GLN A 21 19.89 17.18 -3.41
CA GLN A 21 21.06 17.69 -4.13
C GLN A 21 20.97 17.58 -5.67
N THR A 22 19.94 16.91 -6.20
CA THR A 22 19.69 16.83 -7.65
C THR A 22 18.65 17.87 -8.06
N THR A 23 19.05 19.14 -8.16
CA THR A 23 18.19 20.21 -8.72
C THR A 23 17.92 20.03 -10.22
N ASP A 24 18.68 19.14 -10.86
CA ASP A 24 18.53 18.80 -12.26
C ASP A 24 17.56 17.61 -12.40
N HIS A 25 16.33 17.92 -12.78
CA HIS A 25 15.25 16.95 -13.00
C HIS A 25 15.28 16.36 -14.42
N ASP A 26 16.40 16.43 -15.14
CA ASP A 26 16.58 15.86 -16.48
C ASP A 26 16.20 14.37 -16.58
N TRP A 27 16.28 13.63 -15.48
CA TRP A 27 15.85 12.23 -15.40
C TRP A 27 14.33 12.05 -15.41
N LEU A 28 13.56 13.06 -15.02
CA LEU A 28 12.13 12.96 -14.74
C LEU A 28 11.33 12.63 -15.99
N SER A 29 11.67 13.23 -17.13
CA SER A 29 10.99 12.93 -18.39
C SER A 29 11.16 11.45 -18.78
N ALA A 30 12.37 10.90 -18.64
CA ALA A 30 12.62 9.49 -18.92
C ALA A 30 11.87 8.56 -17.96
N ALA A 31 11.77 8.94 -16.68
CA ALA A 31 11.01 8.16 -15.69
C ALA A 31 9.50 8.18 -15.97
N LEU A 32 8.94 9.32 -16.41
CA LEU A 32 7.52 9.43 -16.73
C LEU A 32 7.11 8.70 -18.01
N GLU A 33 8.02 8.55 -18.98
CA GLU A 33 7.77 7.70 -20.14
C GLU A 33 7.59 6.22 -19.75
N ALA A 34 8.39 5.75 -18.79
CA ALA A 34 8.30 4.38 -18.26
C ALA A 34 7.23 4.20 -17.16
N ALA A 35 6.60 5.28 -16.70
CA ALA A 35 5.63 5.21 -15.62
C ALA A 35 4.27 4.69 -16.10
N ASN A 36 3.61 3.97 -15.19
CA ASN A 36 2.25 3.47 -15.37
C ASN A 36 1.26 4.65 -15.44
N VAL A 37 0.59 4.83 -16.58
CA VAL A 37 -0.30 5.95 -16.88
C VAL A 37 -1.52 6.01 -15.94
N PRO A 38 -2.23 4.91 -15.64
CA PRO A 38 -3.27 4.89 -14.60
C PRO A 38 -2.79 5.43 -13.25
N THR A 39 -1.57 5.06 -12.83
CA THR A 39 -0.97 5.54 -11.58
C THR A 39 -0.72 7.04 -11.63
N LEU A 40 -0.22 7.57 -12.76
CA LEU A 40 -0.02 9.01 -12.95
C LEU A 40 -1.34 9.79 -12.89
N ALA A 41 -2.44 9.24 -13.41
CA ALA A 41 -3.76 9.84 -13.30
C ALA A 41 -4.22 9.96 -11.83
N CYS A 42 -4.05 8.89 -11.03
CA CYS A 42 -4.33 8.92 -9.59
C CYS A 42 -3.44 9.94 -8.85
N LEU A 43 -2.15 10.01 -9.20
CA LEU A 43 -1.21 11.00 -8.67
C LEU A 43 -1.70 12.42 -8.95
N LEU A 44 -2.15 12.70 -10.18
CA LEU A 44 -2.65 14.02 -10.56
C LEU A 44 -3.89 14.44 -9.76
N VAL A 45 -4.81 13.51 -9.46
CA VAL A 45 -5.95 13.80 -8.58
C VAL A 45 -5.45 14.27 -7.21
N GLN A 46 -4.47 13.58 -6.61
CA GLN A 46 -3.94 13.96 -5.30
C GLN A 46 -3.17 15.28 -5.33
N MET A 47 -2.30 15.45 -6.33
CA MET A 47 -1.44 16.63 -6.43
C MET A 47 -2.19 17.90 -6.81
N THR A 48 -3.29 17.79 -7.56
CA THR A 48 -4.01 18.96 -8.10
C THR A 48 -5.40 19.15 -7.49
N GLY A 49 -5.99 18.12 -6.90
CA GLY A 49 -7.39 18.08 -6.49
C GLY A 49 -8.38 17.95 -7.65
N ASP A 50 -7.90 17.90 -8.91
CA ASP A 50 -8.75 17.86 -10.09
C ASP A 50 -9.16 16.41 -10.40
N ARG A 51 -10.44 16.11 -10.21
CA ARG A 51 -10.99 14.77 -10.43
C ARG A 51 -11.11 14.39 -11.89
N ARG A 52 -10.98 15.34 -12.83
CA ARG A 52 -11.09 15.06 -14.26
C ARG A 52 -10.13 13.95 -14.72
N TRP A 53 -8.98 13.80 -14.06
CA TRP A 53 -7.94 12.83 -14.42
C TRP A 53 -8.38 11.38 -14.26
N ILE A 54 -9.47 11.11 -13.54
CA ILE A 54 -10.06 9.78 -13.39
C ILE A 54 -11.47 9.72 -14.00
N GLU A 55 -11.80 10.67 -14.89
CA GLU A 55 -13.12 10.80 -15.51
C GLU A 55 -13.01 10.90 -17.04
N GLY A 56 -14.10 10.54 -17.73
CA GLY A 56 -14.21 10.68 -19.18
C GLY A 56 -13.08 9.98 -19.95
N LYS A 57 -12.36 10.74 -20.79
CA LYS A 57 -11.29 10.22 -21.66
C LYS A 57 -10.07 9.70 -20.91
N PHE A 58 -9.92 10.03 -19.64
CA PHE A 58 -8.78 9.62 -18.82
C PHE A 58 -9.01 8.32 -18.04
N VAL A 59 -10.23 7.76 -18.10
CA VAL A 59 -10.56 6.49 -17.44
C VAL A 59 -9.86 5.33 -18.15
N PRO A 60 -8.96 4.59 -17.48
CA PRO A 60 -8.32 3.42 -18.04
C PRO A 60 -9.30 2.31 -18.41
N SER A 61 -8.95 1.51 -19.41
CA SER A 61 -9.61 0.25 -19.70
C SER A 61 -9.18 -0.82 -18.70
N ARG A 62 -10.09 -1.76 -18.40
CA ARG A 62 -9.79 -2.91 -17.54
C ARG A 62 -8.64 -3.74 -18.13
N THR A 63 -7.66 -4.06 -17.30
CA THR A 63 -6.51 -4.90 -17.64
C THR A 63 -6.97 -6.23 -18.26
N ARG A 64 -6.34 -6.63 -19.36
CA ARG A 64 -6.60 -7.93 -20.03
C ARG A 64 -5.39 -8.83 -19.85
N GLY A 65 -5.59 -10.00 -19.24
CA GLY A 65 -4.50 -10.97 -19.05
C GLY A 65 -3.56 -10.58 -17.90
N MET A 66 -2.28 -10.91 -18.04
CA MET A 66 -1.20 -10.62 -17.07
C MET A 66 -0.37 -9.39 -17.47
N ASP A 67 -0.98 -8.42 -18.15
CA ASP A 67 -0.33 -7.18 -18.58
C ASP A 67 -0.26 -6.18 -17.41
N ASP A 68 0.85 -5.43 -17.29
CA ASP A 68 1.05 -4.44 -16.21
C ASP A 68 0.18 -3.18 -16.37
N ASN A 69 -0.56 -3.08 -17.49
CA ASN A 69 -1.47 -2.01 -17.86
C ASN A 69 -0.81 -0.63 -17.88
N ASP A 70 0.45 -0.57 -18.33
CA ASP A 70 1.26 0.67 -18.31
C ASP A 70 0.62 1.82 -19.08
N SER A 71 -0.10 1.53 -20.17
CA SER A 71 -0.82 2.53 -20.96
C SER A 71 -2.22 2.85 -20.43
N GLY A 72 -2.76 2.03 -19.53
CA GLY A 72 -4.18 2.06 -19.16
C GLY A 72 -5.13 1.71 -20.31
N GLY A 73 -4.63 1.21 -21.45
CA GLY A 73 -5.43 1.08 -22.68
C GLY A 73 -5.92 2.41 -23.25
N LEU A 74 -5.29 3.53 -22.86
CA LEU A 74 -5.64 4.88 -23.31
C LEU A 74 -4.99 5.21 -24.66
N PRO A 75 -5.61 6.06 -25.50
CA PRO A 75 -4.96 6.61 -26.70
C PRO A 75 -3.64 7.33 -26.39
N ASP A 76 -2.67 7.25 -27.31
CA ASP A 76 -1.32 7.82 -27.10
C ASP A 76 -1.34 9.32 -26.79
N ASP A 77 -2.24 10.09 -27.41
CA ASP A 77 -2.42 11.52 -27.14
C ASP A 77 -2.90 11.79 -25.71
N VAL A 78 -3.81 10.95 -25.19
CA VAL A 78 -4.28 11.02 -23.81
C VAL A 78 -3.18 10.61 -22.82
N GLN A 79 -2.41 9.56 -23.12
CA GLN A 79 -1.27 9.15 -22.29
C GLN A 79 -0.25 10.30 -22.17
N GLN A 80 0.07 10.96 -23.28
CA GLN A 80 1.02 12.07 -23.29
C GLN A 80 0.48 13.31 -22.56
N GLU A 81 -0.83 13.57 -22.64
CA GLU A 81 -1.48 14.62 -21.84
C GLU A 81 -1.34 14.37 -20.33
N ILE A 82 -1.51 13.12 -19.88
CA ILE A 82 -1.30 12.72 -18.48
C ILE A 82 0.17 12.88 -18.09
N ARG A 83 1.12 12.37 -18.89
CA ARG A 83 2.57 12.48 -18.60
C ARG A 83 3.03 13.93 -18.49
N HIS A 84 2.63 14.79 -19.42
CA HIS A 84 2.95 16.21 -19.39
C HIS A 84 2.38 16.92 -18.16
N ALA A 85 1.13 16.60 -17.79
CA ALA A 85 0.53 17.16 -16.58
C ALA A 85 1.24 16.68 -15.31
N ALA A 86 1.59 15.39 -15.24
CA ALA A 86 2.31 14.81 -14.11
C ALA A 86 3.70 15.44 -13.97
N HIS A 87 4.41 15.63 -15.08
CA HIS A 87 5.68 16.36 -15.11
C HIS A 87 5.54 17.76 -14.51
N ALA A 88 4.57 18.54 -14.99
CA ALA A 88 4.34 19.89 -14.48
C ALA A 88 3.99 19.91 -12.99
N ALA A 89 3.14 18.98 -12.53
CA ALA A 89 2.78 18.86 -11.12
C ALA A 89 3.98 18.48 -10.23
N LEU A 90 4.80 17.52 -10.67
CA LEU A 90 6.00 17.08 -9.94
C LEU A 90 7.06 18.18 -9.86
N ILE A 91 7.30 18.92 -10.93
CA ILE A 91 8.23 20.06 -10.90
C ILE A 91 7.75 21.13 -9.90
N ARG A 92 6.44 21.45 -9.89
CA ARG A 92 5.89 22.38 -8.89
C ARG A 92 6.06 21.86 -7.46
N HIS A 93 5.84 20.56 -7.26
CA HIS A 93 6.02 19.93 -5.96
C HIS A 93 7.47 19.95 -5.49
N PHE A 94 8.43 19.65 -6.37
CA PHE A 94 9.86 19.76 -6.07
C PHE A 94 10.30 21.20 -5.80
N ALA A 95 9.62 22.19 -6.40
CA ALA A 95 9.78 23.60 -6.08
C ALA A 95 9.12 24.03 -4.75
N GLY A 96 8.46 23.11 -4.04
CA GLY A 96 7.90 23.31 -2.70
C GLY A 96 6.38 23.48 -2.64
N GLU A 97 5.65 23.33 -3.75
CA GLU A 97 4.19 23.31 -3.68
C GLU A 97 3.68 22.04 -2.97
N PRO A 98 2.80 22.15 -1.98
CA PRO A 98 2.28 20.97 -1.29
C PRO A 98 1.33 20.17 -2.19
N VAL A 99 1.23 18.86 -1.92
CA VAL A 99 0.17 18.01 -2.49
C VAL A 99 -1.18 18.51 -1.97
N VAL A 100 -2.13 18.81 -2.87
CA VAL A 100 -3.44 19.37 -2.51
C VAL A 100 -4.25 18.43 -1.61
N ILE A 101 -4.24 17.13 -1.91
CA ILE A 101 -4.91 16.09 -1.12
C ILE A 101 -3.83 15.14 -0.56
N ALA A 102 -3.11 15.59 0.47
CA ALA A 102 -2.05 14.80 1.09
C ALA A 102 -2.57 13.58 1.88
N ASP A 103 -3.80 13.65 2.39
CA ASP A 103 -4.48 12.57 3.11
C ASP A 103 -5.90 12.37 2.53
N PRO A 104 -6.04 11.61 1.43
CA PRO A 104 -7.33 11.38 0.79
C PRO A 104 -8.28 10.58 1.68
N SER A 105 -9.60 10.84 1.63
CA SER A 105 -10.57 10.02 2.38
C SER A 105 -10.58 8.57 1.88
N ASP A 106 -11.05 7.64 2.73
CA ASP A 106 -11.20 6.23 2.36
C ASP A 106 -12.04 6.04 1.08
N GLU A 107 -13.10 6.83 0.93
CA GLU A 107 -13.96 6.81 -0.26
C GLU A 107 -13.17 7.23 -1.51
N LEU A 108 -12.35 8.29 -1.40
CA LEU A 108 -11.54 8.76 -2.50
C LEU A 108 -10.42 7.76 -2.85
N LEU A 109 -9.78 7.12 -1.85
CA LEU A 109 -8.77 6.09 -2.09
C LEU A 109 -9.34 4.89 -2.83
N VAL A 110 -10.48 4.40 -2.38
CA VAL A 110 -11.19 3.28 -3.01
C VAL A 110 -11.61 3.64 -4.44
N GLU A 111 -12.05 4.88 -4.65
CA GLU A 111 -12.43 5.39 -5.96
C GLU A 111 -11.24 5.49 -6.93
N ILE A 112 -10.18 6.22 -6.57
CA ILE A 112 -9.01 6.39 -7.46
C ILE A 112 -8.39 5.04 -7.79
N MET A 113 -8.32 4.13 -6.82
CA MET A 113 -7.77 2.79 -7.03
C MET A 113 -8.71 1.95 -7.90
N GLY A 114 -10.03 2.04 -7.69
CA GLY A 114 -11.01 1.35 -8.51
C GLY A 114 -10.97 1.79 -9.98
N VAL A 115 -10.81 3.09 -10.23
CA VAL A 115 -10.62 3.63 -11.59
C VAL A 115 -9.30 3.12 -12.18
N SER A 116 -8.21 3.13 -11.40
CA SER A 116 -6.89 2.66 -11.85
C SER A 116 -6.91 1.20 -12.32
N LEU A 117 -7.59 0.32 -11.56
CA LEU A 117 -7.71 -1.10 -11.85
C LEU A 117 -8.82 -1.42 -12.87
N GLY A 118 -9.72 -0.48 -13.14
CA GLY A 118 -10.91 -0.70 -13.96
C GLY A 118 -11.91 -1.68 -13.32
N GLU A 119 -11.99 -1.70 -11.99
CA GLU A 119 -12.93 -2.54 -11.24
C GLU A 119 -13.44 -1.86 -9.95
N THR A 120 -14.53 -2.39 -9.40
CA THR A 120 -15.08 -1.88 -8.13
C THR A 120 -14.36 -2.52 -6.96
N ILE A 121 -13.71 -1.70 -6.14
CA ILE A 121 -13.01 -2.14 -4.94
C ILE A 121 -13.95 -2.03 -3.73
N PRO A 122 -14.06 -3.07 -2.88
CA PRO A 122 -14.86 -2.99 -1.65
C PRO A 122 -14.28 -1.97 -0.66
N ALA A 123 -15.13 -1.24 0.06
CA ALA A 123 -14.71 -0.24 1.04
C ALA A 123 -13.76 -0.78 2.13
N SER A 124 -13.83 -2.09 2.44
CA SER A 124 -12.93 -2.74 3.40
C SER A 124 -11.45 -2.71 2.99
N TYR A 125 -11.14 -2.45 1.73
CA TYR A 125 -9.76 -2.35 1.23
C TYR A 125 -9.11 -1.01 1.54
N ALA A 126 -9.87 0.02 1.95
CA ALA A 126 -9.33 1.35 2.23
C ALA A 126 -8.19 1.31 3.26
N ALA A 127 -8.35 0.55 4.34
CA ALA A 127 -7.32 0.38 5.37
C ALA A 127 -6.02 -0.24 4.82
N MET A 128 -6.14 -1.17 3.87
CA MET A 128 -4.97 -1.77 3.21
C MET A 128 -4.29 -0.75 2.28
N ILE A 129 -5.06 -0.06 1.45
CA ILE A 129 -4.54 0.97 0.53
C ILE A 129 -3.83 2.09 1.31
N ARG A 130 -4.41 2.54 2.43
CA ARG A 130 -3.78 3.52 3.33
C ARG A 130 -2.43 3.04 3.86
N ALA A 131 -2.39 1.81 4.37
CA ALA A 131 -1.17 1.23 4.92
C ALA A 131 -0.08 1.12 3.84
N ASP A 132 -0.43 0.65 2.65
CA ASP A 132 0.52 0.49 1.53
C ASP A 132 1.07 1.83 1.03
N LEU A 133 0.26 2.90 1.09
CA LEU A 133 0.69 4.26 0.74
C LEU A 133 1.42 5.00 1.88
N GLY A 134 1.55 4.39 3.06
CA GLY A 134 2.13 5.04 4.23
C GLY A 134 1.32 6.22 4.76
N LEU A 135 0.01 6.27 4.44
CA LEU A 135 -0.91 7.28 4.95
C LEU A 135 -1.25 6.99 6.41
N PRO A 136 -1.62 8.01 7.21
CA PRO A 136 -2.07 7.80 8.58
C PRO A 136 -3.18 6.74 8.62
N GLU A 137 -3.12 5.81 9.58
CA GLU A 137 -4.27 4.96 9.85
C GLU A 137 -5.43 5.88 10.27
N GLN A 138 -6.49 5.93 9.45
CA GLN A 138 -7.78 6.31 10.02
C GLN A 138 -8.19 5.20 10.98
N GLU A 139 -8.80 5.55 12.10
CA GLU A 139 -9.44 4.56 12.95
C GLU A 139 -10.40 3.77 12.06
N ALA A 140 -9.99 2.55 11.67
CA ALA A 140 -10.87 1.63 10.97
C ALA A 140 -12.16 1.60 11.79
N PRO A 141 -13.37 1.65 11.16
CA PRO A 141 -14.61 1.57 11.91
C PRO A 141 -14.47 0.39 12.85
N GLY A 142 -14.33 0.70 14.14
CA GLY A 142 -13.81 -0.27 15.11
C GLY A 142 -14.67 -1.50 14.98
N VAL A 143 -14.06 -2.68 14.85
CA VAL A 143 -14.82 -3.94 14.88
C VAL A 143 -15.79 -3.80 16.04
N PRO A 144 -17.11 -3.74 15.80
CA PRO A 144 -18.05 -3.28 16.80
C PRO A 144 -17.81 -4.10 18.05
N ALA A 145 -17.58 -3.42 19.18
CA ALA A 145 -17.23 -4.08 20.42
C ALA A 145 -18.33 -5.09 20.74
N VAL A 146 -18.04 -6.38 20.54
CA VAL A 146 -18.97 -7.45 20.87
C VAL A 146 -18.93 -7.58 22.39
N PRO A 147 -20.08 -7.51 23.10
CA PRO A 147 -20.11 -7.73 24.53
C PRO A 147 -19.53 -9.10 24.86
N VAL A 148 -18.39 -9.12 25.54
CA VAL A 148 -17.72 -10.36 25.95
C VAL A 148 -18.21 -10.74 27.35
N PRO A 149 -18.78 -11.94 27.56
CA PRO A 149 -19.22 -12.37 28.88
C PRO A 149 -18.06 -12.40 29.90
N PRO A 150 -18.32 -12.13 31.19
CA PRO A 150 -17.32 -12.30 32.22
C PRO A 150 -16.71 -13.71 32.20
N GLY A 151 -15.38 -13.79 32.19
CA GLY A 151 -14.65 -15.06 32.19
C GLY A 151 -14.48 -15.72 30.82
N PHE A 152 -14.91 -15.09 29.73
CA PHE A 152 -14.65 -15.57 28.38
C PHE A 152 -13.14 -15.70 28.09
N ARG A 153 -12.75 -16.79 27.44
CA ARG A 153 -11.38 -17.02 26.97
C ARG A 153 -11.42 -17.67 25.59
N ALA A 154 -10.48 -17.29 24.74
CA ALA A 154 -10.33 -17.87 23.42
C ALA A 154 -9.24 -18.96 23.39
N LEU A 155 -9.48 -20.05 22.69
CA LEU A 155 -8.46 -21.04 22.33
C LEU A 155 -8.19 -20.93 20.83
N ILE A 156 -6.95 -20.61 20.47
CA ILE A 156 -6.47 -20.55 19.09
C ILE A 156 -5.74 -21.86 18.80
N ILE A 157 -6.15 -22.58 17.76
CA ILE A 157 -5.50 -23.83 17.33
C ILE A 157 -4.65 -23.52 16.10
N GLY A 158 -3.33 -23.65 16.26
CA GLY A 158 -2.32 -23.37 15.24
C GLY A 158 -1.66 -22.00 15.40
N ALA A 159 -0.34 -21.98 15.25
CA ALA A 159 0.50 -20.79 15.35
C ALA A 159 1.16 -20.44 13.99
N GLY A 160 0.35 -20.50 12.93
CA GLY A 160 0.66 -19.90 11.63
C GLY A 160 0.24 -18.42 11.57
N ILE A 161 0.33 -17.81 10.39
CA ILE A 161 0.00 -16.39 10.15
C ILE A 161 -1.39 -16.03 10.69
N SER A 162 -2.41 -16.84 10.40
CA SER A 162 -3.79 -16.60 10.86
C SER A 162 -3.93 -16.67 12.39
N GLY A 163 -3.29 -17.64 13.04
CA GLY A 163 -3.31 -17.79 14.50
C GLY A 163 -2.63 -16.63 15.21
N LEU A 164 -1.52 -16.14 14.66
CA LEU A 164 -0.83 -14.95 15.16
C LEU A 164 -1.66 -13.67 14.96
N CYS A 165 -2.27 -13.48 13.77
CA CYS A 165 -3.23 -12.39 13.54
C CYS A 165 -4.38 -12.41 14.56
N ALA A 166 -4.97 -13.57 14.81
CA ALA A 166 -6.06 -13.72 15.77
C ALA A 166 -5.60 -13.35 17.19
N ALA A 167 -4.42 -13.81 17.60
CA ALA A 167 -3.84 -13.50 18.90
C ALA A 167 -3.62 -11.99 19.08
N VAL A 168 -3.05 -11.31 18.08
CA VAL A 168 -2.87 -9.84 18.11
C VAL A 168 -4.21 -9.13 18.26
N ARG A 169 -5.23 -9.52 17.51
CA ARG A 169 -6.56 -8.88 17.59
C ARG A 169 -7.27 -9.16 18.92
N LEU A 170 -7.17 -10.37 19.46
CA LEU A 170 -7.70 -10.70 20.79
C LEU A 170 -6.97 -9.95 21.90
N GLN A 171 -5.65 -9.78 21.77
CA GLN A 171 -4.83 -8.98 22.67
C GLN A 171 -5.28 -7.51 22.66
N SER A 172 -5.46 -6.91 21.47
CA SER A 172 -5.95 -5.54 21.32
C SER A 172 -7.36 -5.35 21.88
N ALA A 173 -8.20 -6.39 21.83
CA ALA A 173 -9.54 -6.39 22.41
C ALA A 173 -9.57 -6.67 23.92
N GLY A 174 -8.42 -6.91 24.56
CA GLY A 174 -8.34 -7.27 25.98
C GLY A 174 -8.93 -8.64 26.32
N ILE A 175 -9.11 -9.51 25.33
CA ILE A 175 -9.69 -10.85 25.51
C ILE A 175 -8.58 -11.85 25.82
N PRO A 176 -8.63 -12.56 26.97
CA PRO A 176 -7.63 -13.59 27.28
C PRO A 176 -7.67 -14.73 26.27
N TYR A 177 -6.51 -15.20 25.82
CA TYR A 177 -6.41 -16.30 24.88
C TYR A 177 -5.27 -17.26 25.21
N THR A 178 -5.33 -18.45 24.60
CA THR A 178 -4.25 -19.44 24.60
C THR A 178 -4.07 -19.93 23.18
N ILE A 179 -2.82 -20.02 22.72
CA ILE A 179 -2.47 -20.64 21.44
C ILE A 179 -1.96 -22.05 21.73
N VAL A 180 -2.52 -23.04 21.05
CA VAL A 180 -1.99 -24.40 21.03
C VAL A 180 -1.44 -24.71 19.64
N GLU A 181 -0.17 -25.07 19.58
CA GLU A 181 0.52 -25.48 18.36
C GLU A 181 0.98 -26.92 18.55
N ARG A 182 0.74 -27.77 17.55
CA ARG A 182 1.15 -29.17 17.57
C ARG A 182 2.68 -29.30 17.53
N ARG A 183 3.36 -28.31 16.94
CA ARG A 183 4.80 -28.29 16.71
C ARG A 183 5.55 -27.51 17.79
N GLY A 184 6.87 -27.72 17.90
CA GLY A 184 7.73 -27.01 18.85
C GLY A 184 8.16 -25.60 18.42
N ARG A 185 7.67 -25.10 17.27
CA ARG A 185 8.02 -23.79 16.70
C ARG A 185 6.85 -23.21 15.92
N LEU A 186 6.79 -21.88 15.85
CA LEU A 186 5.82 -21.11 15.07
C LEU A 186 6.10 -21.22 13.56
N GLY A 187 5.08 -20.94 12.73
CA GLY A 187 5.25 -20.75 11.28
C GLY A 187 4.21 -21.43 10.39
N GLY A 188 3.37 -22.33 10.95
CA GLY A 188 2.31 -23.01 10.20
C GLY A 188 2.82 -23.69 8.93
N VAL A 189 2.24 -23.34 7.78
CA VAL A 189 2.60 -23.88 6.46
C VAL A 189 4.11 -23.75 6.17
N TRP A 190 4.74 -22.64 6.56
CA TRP A 190 6.18 -22.39 6.34
C TRP A 190 7.09 -23.20 7.27
N MET A 191 6.55 -23.71 8.37
CA MET A 191 7.26 -24.63 9.24
C MET A 191 7.24 -26.05 8.66
N GLU A 192 6.08 -26.46 8.14
CA GLU A 192 5.82 -27.80 7.62
C GLU A 192 6.43 -28.06 6.24
N ASN A 193 6.36 -27.07 5.34
CA ASN A 193 6.78 -27.22 3.96
C ASN A 193 8.23 -26.76 3.78
N ARG A 194 9.15 -27.73 3.71
CA ARG A 194 10.59 -27.52 3.49
C ARG A 194 11.13 -28.25 2.26
N TYR A 195 10.27 -28.49 1.27
CA TYR A 195 10.70 -29.06 0.00
C TYR A 195 11.48 -28.02 -0.83
N PRO A 196 12.44 -28.44 -1.68
CA PRO A 196 13.13 -27.54 -2.58
C PRO A 196 12.16 -26.77 -3.47
N GLY A 197 12.29 -25.44 -3.53
CA GLY A 197 11.41 -24.58 -4.31
C GLY A 197 10.13 -24.13 -3.59
N ALA A 198 9.99 -24.39 -2.29
CA ALA A 198 8.92 -23.78 -1.48
C ALA A 198 9.06 -22.24 -1.51
N ALA A 199 8.07 -21.57 -2.09
CA ALA A 199 8.02 -20.13 -2.30
C ALA A 199 6.59 -19.62 -2.15
N CYS A 200 6.42 -18.31 -2.06
CA CYS A 200 5.12 -17.65 -2.09
C CYS A 200 4.88 -17.11 -3.50
N ASP A 201 3.66 -17.26 -4.02
CA ASP A 201 3.25 -16.68 -5.30
C ASP A 201 2.88 -15.18 -5.17
N VAL A 202 2.85 -14.68 -3.94
CA VAL A 202 2.58 -13.28 -3.61
C VAL A 202 3.92 -12.57 -3.40
N PRO A 203 4.13 -11.37 -3.98
CA PRO A 203 5.32 -10.56 -3.70
C PRO A 203 5.56 -10.40 -2.20
N SER A 204 6.81 -10.50 -1.76
CA SER A 204 7.14 -10.58 -0.32
C SER A 204 6.63 -9.39 0.50
N HIS A 205 6.53 -8.20 -0.09
CA HIS A 205 5.98 -7.02 0.57
C HIS A 205 4.48 -7.16 0.89
N LEU A 206 3.72 -7.85 0.04
CA LEU A 206 2.29 -8.13 0.23
C LEU A 206 2.05 -9.36 1.14
N TYR A 207 3.04 -10.24 1.30
CA TYR A 207 2.96 -11.40 2.18
C TYR A 207 3.59 -11.13 3.56
N SER A 208 3.12 -10.07 4.22
CA SER A 208 3.62 -9.59 5.52
C SER A 208 2.45 -9.18 6.44
N PHE A 209 2.73 -8.95 7.72
CA PHE A 209 1.72 -8.38 8.63
C PHE A 209 1.68 -6.86 8.46
N SER A 210 0.54 -6.32 8.03
CA SER A 210 0.37 -4.87 7.86
C SER A 210 0.56 -4.07 9.15
N PHE A 211 0.30 -4.68 10.31
CA PHE A 211 0.49 -4.06 11.63
C PHE A 211 1.93 -4.16 12.17
N ALA A 212 2.85 -4.80 11.44
CA ALA A 212 4.26 -4.94 11.81
C ALA A 212 5.18 -4.80 10.57
N PRO A 213 5.23 -3.62 9.93
CA PRO A 213 5.82 -3.46 8.60
C PRO A 213 7.36 -3.64 8.50
N HIS A 214 8.08 -3.89 9.59
CA HIS A 214 9.56 -3.95 9.60
C HIS A 214 10.16 -5.02 10.54
N ASP A 215 9.38 -6.01 10.98
CA ASP A 215 9.80 -7.04 11.93
C ASP A 215 10.16 -8.39 11.26
#